data_AF-A0A9P0ZHV0-F1
#
_entry.id   AF-A0A9P0ZHV0-F1
#
_cell.length_a   1.000
_cell.length_b   1.000
_cell.length_c   1.000
_cell.angle_alpha   90.00
_cell.angle_beta   90.00
_cell.angle_gamma   90.00
#
_symmetry.space_group_name_H-M   'P 1'
#
loop_
_entity.id
_entity.type
_entity.pdbx_description
1 polymer ?
#
loop_
_entity_poly.entity_id
_entity_poly.type
_entity_poly.pdbx_seq_one_letter_code
_entity_poly.pdbx_strand_id
1 'polypeptide(L)' 'MSSPVSGPSRFDWDQKSEAWIYRRTEETLFNVLETELEKLCGTPIKLG' A
#
# COMPACT_ATOMS: atom_id res chain seq x y z
N MET A 1 -5.72 -2.50 6.14
CA MET A 1 -5.04 -1.22 6.46
C MET A 1 -6.10 -0.17 6.76
N SER A 2 -5.94 0.60 7.83
CA SER A 2 -6.79 1.76 8.11
C SER A 2 -5.94 3.02 7.95
N SER A 3 -6.08 3.71 6.81
CA SER A 3 -5.27 4.89 6.48
C SER A 3 -6.03 6.19 6.77
N PRO A 4 -5.38 7.23 7.30
CA PRO A 4 -5.96 8.57 7.39
C PRO A 4 -6.06 9.27 6.02
N VAL A 5 -5.39 8.77 4.98
CA VAL A 5 -5.36 9.37 3.63
C VAL A 5 -6.44 8.77 2.74
N SER A 6 -6.57 7.44 2.75
CA SER A 6 -7.44 6.69 1.82
C SER A 6 -8.57 5.91 2.51
N GLY A 7 -8.65 5.96 3.85
CA GLY A 7 -9.64 5.23 4.62
C GLY A 7 -9.30 3.73 4.78
N PRO A 8 -10.30 2.89 5.11
CA PRO A 8 -10.06 1.47 5.31
C PRO A 8 -9.95 0.71 3.98
N SER A 9 -8.87 -0.04 3.84
CA SER A 9 -8.61 -0.92 2.69
C SER A 9 -8.29 -2.34 3.15
N ARG A 10 -8.85 -3.35 2.48
CA ARG A 10 -8.57 -4.77 2.73
C ARG A 10 -7.55 -5.28 1.72
N PHE A 11 -6.44 -5.82 2.24
CA PHE A 11 -5.44 -6.48 1.43
C PHE A 11 -5.49 -7.97 1.74
N ASP A 12 -5.40 -8.79 0.70
CA ASP A 12 -5.31 -10.25 0.83
C ASP A 12 -3.93 -10.69 0.35
N TRP A 13 -3.39 -11.76 0.95
CA TRP A 13 -2.12 -12.34 0.51
C TRP A 13 -2.29 -12.98 -0.87
N ASP A 14 -1.45 -12.60 -1.82
CA ASP A 14 -1.33 -13.24 -3.12
C ASP A 14 -0.05 -14.07 -3.18
N GLN A 15 -0.20 -15.38 -3.43
CA GLN A 15 0.93 -16.30 -3.48
C GLN A 15 1.81 -16.10 -4.71
N LYS A 16 1.27 -15.58 -5.82
CA LYS A 16 2.03 -15.44 -7.07
C LYS A 16 3.01 -14.28 -7.02
N SER A 17 2.58 -13.16 -6.45
CA SER A 17 3.39 -11.95 -6.27
C SER A 17 4.15 -11.92 -4.95
N GLU A 18 3.88 -12.87 -4.04
CA GLU A 18 4.39 -12.87 -2.67
C GLU A 18 4.13 -11.53 -1.96
N ALA A 19 2.95 -10.95 -2.19
CA ALA A 19 2.60 -9.63 -1.71
C ALA A 19 1.17 -9.57 -1.17
N TRP A 20 0.92 -8.59 -0.30
CA TRP A 20 -0.42 -8.21 0.12
C TRP A 20 -1.03 -7.30 -0.93
N ILE A 21 -2.07 -7.75 -1.64
CA ILE A 21 -2.70 -7.02 -2.75
C ILE A 21 -4.08 -6.49 -2.37
N TYR A 22 -4.35 -5.25 -2.75
CA TYR A 22 -5.71 -4.71 -2.75
C TYR A 22 -6.45 -5.12 -4.02
N ARG A 23 -7.41 -6.04 -3.91
CA ARG A 23 -8.10 -6.65 -5.07
C ARG A 23 -8.84 -5.67 -5.99
N ARG A 24 -9.13 -4.44 -5.56
CA ARG A 24 -9.84 -3.46 -6.41
C ARG A 24 -8.94 -2.72 -7.38
N THR A 25 -7.70 -2.43 -6.98
CA THR A 25 -6.74 -1.64 -7.77
C THR A 25 -5.51 -2.44 -8.18
N GLU A 26 -5.36 -3.66 -7.65
CA GLU A 26 -4.19 -4.53 -7.81
C GLU A 26 -2.88 -3.94 -7.23
N GLU A 27 -2.98 -2.87 -6.44
CA GLU A 27 -1.83 -2.28 -5.76
C GLU A 27 -1.38 -3.14 -4.58
N THR A 28 -0.06 -3.19 -4.35
CA THR A 28 0.52 -3.84 -3.19
C THR A 28 0.41 -2.93 -1.96
N LEU A 29 0.34 -3.53 -0.77
CA LEU A 29 0.34 -2.80 0.51
C LEU A 29 1.53 -1.85 0.63
N PHE A 30 2.71 -2.28 0.19
CA PHE A 30 3.92 -1.46 0.23
C PHE A 30 3.85 -0.28 -0.74
N ASN A 31 3.43 -0.48 -1.98
CA ASN A 31 3.27 0.63 -2.92
C ASN A 31 2.30 1.70 -2.38
N VAL A 32 1.19 1.27 -1.77
CA VAL A 32 0.21 2.19 -1.16
C VAL A 32 0.85 2.96 0.00
N LEU A 33 1.54 2.27 0.92
CA LEU A 33 2.20 2.92 2.05
C LEU A 33 3.33 3.86 1.63
N GLU A 34 4.19 3.46 0.71
CA GLU A 34 5.27 4.29 0.17
C GLU A 34 4.70 5.56 -0.46
N THR A 35 3.67 5.42 -1.29
CA THR A 35 3.02 6.56 -1.95
C THR A 35 2.35 7.51 -0.95
N GLU A 36 1.66 6.98 0.06
CA GLU A 36 1.00 7.80 1.08
C GLU A 36 2.03 8.52 1.96
N LEU A 37 3.07 7.82 2.40
CA LEU A 37 4.11 8.42 3.23
C LEU A 37 4.98 9.40 2.47
N GLU A 38 5.29 9.15 1.19
CA GLU A 38 6.02 10.10 0.34
C GLU A 38 5.27 11.42 0.23
N LYS A 39 3.94 11.37 0.02
CA LYS A 39 3.10 12.57 -0.04
C LYS A 39 3.07 13.33 1.28
N LEU A 40 3.12 12.63 2.42
CA LEU A 40 3.08 13.24 3.75
C LEU A 40 4.44 13.78 4.20
N CYS A 41 5.53 13.08 3.89
CA CYS A 41 6.89 13.44 4.30
C CYS A 41 7.59 14.36 3.30
N GLY A 42 7.12 14.42 2.05
CA GLY A 42 7.73 15.21 0.98
C GLY A 42 9.03 14.61 0.44
N THR A 43 9.32 13.35 0.76
CA THR A 43 10.53 12.63 0.34
C THR A 43 10.19 11.18 -0.02
N PRO A 44 10.84 10.59 -1.03
CA PRO A 44 10.62 9.19 -1.40
C PRO A 44 10.85 8.22 -0.24
N ILE A 45 9.98 7.23 -0.09
CA ILE A 45 10.06 6.19 0.94
C ILE A 45 10.09 4.82 0.28
N LYS A 46 10.91 3.90 0.82
CA LYS A 46 11.03 2.53 0.34
C LYS A 46 10.97 1.54 1.50
N LEU A 47 10.03 0.59 1.44
CA LEU A 47 9.70 -0.36 2.49
C LEU A 47 10.02 -1.82 2.12
N GLY A 48 10.11 -2.16 0.83
CA GLY A 48 10.51 -3.50 0.39
C GLY A 48 10.21 -3.80 -1.08
#